data_AF-A0A382PBV5-F1
#
_entry.id   AF-A0A382PBV5-F1
#
_cell.length_a   1.000
_cell.length_b   1.000
_cell.length_c   1.000
_cell.angle_alpha   90.00
_cell.angle_beta   90.00
_cell.angle_gamma   90.00
#
_symmetry.space_group_name_H-M   'P 1'
#
loop_
_entity.id
_entity.type
_entity.pdbx_description
1 polymer ?
#
loop_
_entity_poly.entity_id
_entity_poly.type
_entity_poly.pdbx_seq_one_letter_code
_entity_poly.pdbx_strand_id
1 'polypeptide(L)'
;MLQIEDYLKAGSVAGEVRENVRRKNWIGFTLEDICEYVESEIIKRGAKCAFPVNTSLNEIAAHYTAEPNDPKTVSDTDLIKIDLGAQINGYIADTAVTVNYDP
;
A
#
# COMPACT_ATOMS: atom_id res chain seq x y z
N MET A 1 3.44 17.53 22.56
CA MET A 1 3.71 16.59 21.47
C MET A 1 4.03 17.43 20.25
N LEU A 2 5.27 17.39 19.76
CA LEU A 2 5.69 18.20 18.63
C LEU A 2 5.16 17.55 17.35
N GLN A 3 4.33 18.28 16.61
CA GLN A 3 3.61 17.81 15.42
C GLN A 3 4.51 17.10 14.39
N ILE A 4 5.80 17.43 14.36
CA ILE A 4 6.79 16.81 13.47
C ILE A 4 7.11 15.35 13.82
N GLU A 5 7.07 14.98 15.11
CA GLU A 5 7.36 13.60 15.55
C GLU A 5 6.31 12.61 15.02
N ASP A 6 5.04 13.03 14.98
CA ASP A 6 3.95 12.22 14.44
C ASP A 6 4.07 12.03 12.92
N TYR A 7 4.47 13.07 12.17
CA TYR A 7 4.80 12.94 10.75
C TYR A 7 5.97 11.99 10.50
N LEU A 8 7.04 12.10 11.28
CA LEU A 8 8.22 11.23 11.16
C LEU A 8 7.86 9.77 11.46
N LYS A 9 7.03 9.54 12.49
CA LYS A 9 6.55 8.20 12.83
C LYS A 9 5.64 7.63 11.74
N ALA A 10 4.68 8.41 11.23
CA ALA A 10 3.84 7.99 10.10
C ALA A 10 4.68 7.65 8.87
N GLY A 11 5.68 8.48 8.53
CA GLY A 11 6.59 8.27 7.42
C GLY A 11 7.45 7.02 7.58
N SER A 12 7.94 6.74 8.78
CA SER A 12 8.69 5.52 9.08
C SER A 12 7.84 4.27 8.86
N VAL A 13 6.58 4.26 9.32
CA VAL A 13 5.67 3.13 9.12
C VAL A 13 5.33 2.94 7.64
N ALA A 14 4.91 4.01 6.95
CA ALA A 14 4.57 3.94 5.53
C ALA A 14 5.76 3.48 4.68
N GLY A 15 6.96 4.02 4.95
CA GLY A 15 8.19 3.64 4.25
C GLY A 15 8.58 2.18 4.45
N GLU A 16 8.51 1.66 5.68
CA GLU A 16 8.82 0.25 5.95
C GLU A 16 7.82 -0.69 5.27
N VAL A 17 6.52 -0.39 5.36
CA VAL A 17 5.48 -1.19 4.69
C VAL A 17 5.66 -1.17 3.18
N ARG A 18 5.91 0.00 2.58
CA ARG A 18 6.19 0.14 1.13
C ARG A 18 7.37 -0.72 0.69
N GLU A 19 8.46 -0.75 1.44
CA GLU A 19 9.63 -1.58 1.09
C GLU A 19 9.34 -3.08 1.22
N ASN A 20 8.54 -3.49 2.19
CA ASN A 20 8.10 -4.89 2.32
C ASN A 20 7.22 -5.30 1.14
N VAL A 21 6.28 -4.44 0.77
CA VAL A 21 5.40 -4.62 -0.39
C VAL A 21 6.18 -4.71 -1.69
N ARG A 22 7.16 -3.82 -1.90
CA ARG A 22 8.02 -3.83 -3.10
C ARG A 22 8.79 -5.13 -3.29
N ARG A 23 9.18 -5.79 -2.19
CA ARG A 23 10.03 -7.00 -2.22
C ARG A 23 9.24 -8.30 -2.31
N LYS A 24 7.95 -8.27 -2.00
CA LYS A 24 7.09 -9.46 -2.03
C LYS A 24 6.71 -9.80 -3.48
N ASN A 25 6.62 -11.09 -3.78
CA ASN A 25 6.05 -11.56 -5.04
C ASN A 25 4.52 -11.55 -4.93
N TRP A 26 3.86 -10.81 -5.81
CA TRP A 26 2.42 -10.64 -5.86
C TRP A 26 1.75 -11.44 -6.98
N ILE A 27 2.52 -12.08 -7.87
CA ILE A 27 1.96 -12.91 -8.94
C ILE A 27 1.04 -13.98 -8.34
N GLY A 28 -0.19 -14.04 -8.85
CA GLY A 28 -1.24 -14.96 -8.41
C GLY A 28 -2.04 -14.51 -7.19
N PHE A 29 -1.65 -13.44 -6.50
CA PHE A 29 -2.47 -12.84 -5.43
C PHE A 29 -3.56 -11.97 -6.01
N THR A 30 -4.70 -11.90 -5.31
CA THR A 30 -5.76 -10.94 -5.63
C THR A 30 -5.36 -9.53 -5.23
N LEU A 31 -5.99 -8.52 -5.82
CA LEU A 31 -5.82 -7.13 -5.36
C LEU A 31 -6.31 -6.94 -3.92
N GLU A 32 -7.36 -7.69 -3.52
CA GLU A 32 -7.86 -7.75 -2.14
C GLU A 32 -6.78 -8.24 -1.17
N ASP A 33 -6.09 -9.34 -1.49
CA ASP A 33 -4.98 -9.86 -0.67
C ASP A 33 -3.89 -8.81 -0.43
N ILE A 34 -3.62 -7.97 -1.44
CA ILE A 34 -2.63 -6.89 -1.35
C ILE A 34 -3.15 -5.79 -0.42
N CYS A 35 -4.38 -5.31 -0.63
CA CYS A 35 -5.00 -4.31 0.25
C CYS A 35 -5.01 -4.77 1.71
N GLU A 36 -5.52 -5.97 2.00
CA GLU A 36 -5.58 -6.52 3.36
C GLU A 36 -4.19 -6.68 3.99
N TYR A 37 -3.22 -7.19 3.22
CA TYR A 37 -1.85 -7.30 3.70
C TYR A 37 -1.29 -5.94 4.12
N VAL A 38 -1.36 -4.94 3.23
CA VAL A 38 -0.78 -3.61 3.46
C VAL A 38 -1.45 -2.92 4.66
N GLU A 39 -2.78 -2.91 4.70
CA GLU A 39 -3.53 -2.28 5.79
C GLU A 39 -3.24 -2.98 7.13
N SER A 40 -3.15 -4.31 7.14
CA SER A 40 -2.77 -5.05 8.35
C SER A 40 -1.37 -4.71 8.83
N GLU A 41 -0.40 -4.54 7.92
CA GLU A 41 0.99 -4.23 8.24
C GLU A 41 1.15 -2.80 8.79
N ILE A 42 0.33 -1.85 8.33
CA ILE A 42 0.24 -0.49 8.89
C ILE A 42 -0.31 -0.56 10.32
N ILE A 43 -1.41 -1.28 10.53
CA ILE A 43 -2.07 -1.41 11.85
C ILE A 43 -1.16 -2.11 12.86
N LYS A 44 -0.50 -3.21 12.47
CA LYS A 44 0.46 -3.95 13.32
C LYS A 44 1.61 -3.08 13.83
N ARG A 45 1.99 -2.04 13.06
CA ARG A 45 3.06 -1.09 13.41
C ARG A 45 2.56 0.11 14.24
N GLY A 46 1.29 0.09 14.66
CA GLY A 46 0.73 1.09 15.57
C GLY A 46 0.35 2.40 14.88
N ALA A 47 0.09 2.36 13.57
CA ALA A 47 -0.51 3.47 12.83
C ALA A 47 -1.94 3.13 12.39
N LYS A 48 -2.68 4.12 11.90
CA LYS A 48 -3.93 3.89 11.15
C LYS A 48 -3.67 4.15 9.67
N CYS A 49 -4.45 3.54 8.80
CA CYS A 49 -4.44 3.92 7.38
C CYS A 49 -4.89 5.39 7.25
N ALA A 50 -4.18 6.17 6.45
CA ALA A 50 -4.55 7.55 6.12
C ALA A 50 -5.68 7.58 5.07
N PHE A 51 -5.67 6.61 4.17
CA PHE A 51 -6.65 6.35 3.12
C PHE A 51 -6.66 4.85 2.79
N PRO A 52 -7.70 4.32 2.12
CA PRO A 52 -7.73 2.93 1.67
C PRO A 52 -6.58 2.63 0.73
N VAL A 53 -5.87 1.52 0.90
CA VAL A 53 -4.73 1.19 0.04
C VAL A 53 -5.19 1.06 -1.41
N ASN A 54 -4.47 1.69 -2.34
CA ASN A 54 -4.78 1.56 -3.76
C ASN A 54 -3.85 0.54 -4.42
N THR A 55 -4.41 -0.30 -5.29
CA THR A 55 -3.73 -1.33 -6.08
C THR A 55 -4.16 -1.19 -7.54
N SER A 56 -3.52 -0.28 -8.26
CA SER A 56 -3.93 0.09 -9.63
C SER A 56 -3.10 -0.67 -10.67
N LEU A 57 -3.75 -1.51 -11.46
CA LEU A 57 -3.12 -2.30 -12.52
C LEU A 57 -3.04 -1.53 -13.84
N ASN A 58 -1.90 -1.65 -14.53
CA ASN A 58 -1.69 -1.25 -15.92
C ASN A 58 -2.15 0.19 -16.20
N GLU A 59 -3.11 0.38 -17.10
CA GLU A 59 -3.65 1.68 -17.52
C GLU A 59 -4.41 2.43 -16.43
N ILE A 60 -4.83 1.75 -15.36
CA ILE A 60 -5.50 2.39 -14.22
C ILE A 60 -4.46 3.23 -13.49
N ALA A 61 -4.62 4.54 -13.48
CA ALA A 61 -3.62 5.45 -12.91
C ALA A 61 -3.54 5.38 -11.38
N ALA A 62 -4.68 5.51 -10.69
CA ALA A 62 -4.80 5.58 -9.23
C ALA A 62 -6.24 5.26 -8.79
N HIS A 63 -6.49 5.32 -7.48
CA HIS A 63 -7.83 5.25 -6.85
C HIS A 63 -8.57 3.92 -6.98
N TYR A 64 -7.92 2.88 -7.50
CA TYR A 64 -8.46 1.53 -7.42
C TYR A 64 -8.10 0.92 -6.07
N THR A 65 -9.09 0.68 -5.22
CA THR A 65 -8.98 -0.14 -4.00
C THR A 65 -9.91 -1.34 -4.18
N ALA A 66 -9.45 -2.54 -3.84
CA ALA A 66 -10.23 -3.74 -4.06
C ALA A 66 -11.49 -3.74 -3.19
N GLU A 67 -12.63 -4.04 -3.79
CA GLU A 67 -13.85 -4.35 -3.04
C GLU A 67 -13.81 -5.79 -2.51
N PRO A 68 -14.60 -6.13 -1.49
CA PRO A 68 -14.66 -7.51 -0.99
C PRO A 68 -15.01 -8.52 -2.10
N ASN A 69 -14.22 -9.59 -2.22
CA ASN A 69 -14.30 -10.61 -3.27
C ASN A 69 -13.95 -10.11 -4.69
N ASP A 70 -13.12 -9.07 -4.81
CA ASP A 70 -12.60 -8.63 -6.12
C ASP A 70 -11.79 -9.77 -6.78
N PRO A 71 -12.20 -10.27 -7.97
CA PRO A 71 -11.56 -11.40 -8.61
C PRO A 71 -10.24 -11.03 -9.32
N LYS A 72 -9.84 -9.75 -9.35
CA LYS A 72 -8.63 -9.34 -10.06
C LYS A 72 -7.38 -9.88 -9.38
N THR A 73 -6.56 -10.57 -10.15
CA THR A 73 -5.26 -11.12 -9.73
C THR A 73 -4.11 -10.48 -10.49
N VAL A 74 -2.94 -10.41 -9.87
CA VAL A 74 -1.72 -9.94 -10.51
C VAL A 74 -1.09 -11.05 -11.36
N SER A 75 -0.79 -10.76 -12.63
CA SER A 75 0.00 -11.62 -13.53
C SER A 75 1.48 -11.19 -13.59
N ASP A 76 2.32 -12.00 -14.22
CA ASP A 76 3.74 -11.73 -14.41
C ASP A 76 4.02 -10.60 -15.42
N THR A 77 3.08 -10.30 -16.31
CA THR A 77 3.16 -9.20 -17.29
C THR A 77 2.53 -7.89 -16.80
N ASP A 78 1.93 -7.88 -15.60
CA ASP A 78 1.25 -6.69 -15.09
C ASP A 78 2.21 -5.66 -14.46
N LEU A 79 1.85 -4.39 -14.64
CA LEU A 79 2.42 -3.26 -13.92
C LEU A 79 1.47 -2.85 -12.80
N ILE A 80 1.84 -3.09 -11.55
CA ILE A 80 1.02 -2.74 -10.38
C ILE A 80 1.57 -1.50 -9.67
N LYS A 81 0.68 -0.56 -9.37
CA LYS A 81 0.94 0.63 -8.56
C LYS A 81 0.27 0.45 -7.22
N ILE A 82 1.06 0.38 -6.16
CA ILE A 82 0.60 0.20 -4.78
C ILE A 82 0.83 1.50 -4.03
N ASP A 83 -0.26 2.18 -3.70
CA ASP A 83 -0.29 3.45 -3.00
C ASP A 83 -0.83 3.24 -1.58
N LEU A 84 -0.09 3.71 -0.57
CA LEU A 84 -0.41 3.49 0.82
C LEU A 84 -0.06 4.69 1.69
N GLY A 85 -0.96 4.97 2.63
CA GLY A 85 -0.79 6.06 3.58
C GLY A 85 -0.96 5.58 5.01
N ALA A 86 -0.10 6.08 5.89
CA ALA A 86 -0.20 5.86 7.34
C ALA A 86 -0.42 7.19 8.04
N GLN A 87 -1.11 7.17 9.18
CA GLN A 87 -1.29 8.34 10.03
C GLN A 87 -1.07 8.04 11.52
N ILE A 88 -0.55 9.03 12.22
CA ILE A 88 -0.44 9.10 13.67
C ILE A 88 -1.14 10.37 14.12
N ASN A 89 -2.17 10.26 14.98
CA ASN A 89 -2.93 11.42 15.50
C ASN A 89 -3.45 12.41 14.44
N GLY A 90 -3.76 11.94 13.22
CA GLY A 90 -4.19 12.79 12.11
C GLY A 90 -3.06 13.34 11.23
N TYR A 91 -1.79 13.13 11.58
CA TYR A 91 -0.64 13.51 10.76
C TYR A 91 -0.28 12.38 9.81
N ILE A 92 -0.32 12.67 8.51
CA ILE A 92 -0.28 11.68 7.42
C ILE A 92 1.11 11.60 6.81
N ALA A 93 1.52 10.38 6.46
CA ALA A 93 2.53 10.14 5.43
C ALA A 93 1.91 9.34 4.29
N ASP A 94 2.27 9.72 3.08
CA ASP A 94 1.77 9.18 1.82
C ASP A 94 2.96 8.73 0.97
N THR A 95 2.89 7.52 0.41
CA THR A 95 3.93 6.98 -0.45
C THR A 95 3.41 5.86 -1.35
N ALA A 96 4.01 5.72 -2.52
CA ALA A 96 3.65 4.69 -3.49
C ALA A 96 4.87 3.97 -4.06
N VAL A 97 4.64 2.78 -4.62
CA VAL A 97 5.62 2.02 -5.40
C VAL A 97 4.97 1.38 -6.61
N THR A 98 5.71 1.37 -7.73
CA THR A 98 5.34 0.60 -8.93
C THR A 98 6.19 -0.66 -8.99
N VAL A 99 5.56 -1.81 -9.16
CA VAL A 99 6.21 -3.12 -9.33
C VAL A 99 5.87 -3.66 -10.71
N ASN A 100 6.91 -4.09 -11.44
CA ASN A 100 6.80 -4.79 -12.71
C ASN A 100 7.72 -6.01 -12.65
N TYR A 101 7.21 -7.17 -13.04
CA TYR A 101 7.96 -8.44 -13.06
C TYR A 101 8.55 -8.77 -14.44
N ASP A 102 8.12 -8.08 -15.51
CA ASP A 102 8.66 -8.15 -16.88
C ASP A 102 9.10 -6.74 -17.37
N PRO A 103 10.29 -6.26 -16.96
CA PRO A 103 10.74 -4.88 -17.17
C PRO A 103 11.38 -4.59 -18.54
#